data_AF-A0A6A6KXJ5-F1
#
_entry.id   AF-A0A6A6KXJ5-F1
#
_cell.length_a   1.000
_cell.length_b   1.000
_cell.length_c   1.000
_cell.angle_alpha   90.00
_cell.angle_beta   90.00
_cell.angle_gamma   90.00
#
_symmetry.space_group_name_H-M   'P 1'
#
loop_
_entity.id
_entity.type
_entity.pdbx_description
1 polymer ?
#
loop_
_entity_poly.entity_id
_entity_poly.type
_entity_poly.pdbx_seq_one_letter_code
_entity_poly.pdbx_strand_id
1 'polypeptide(L)'
;MNIPIQFAKEFLGLDDMLVNIHGTVGKKWIVHYVTRFSKDGVFKKAKFEKGWNVFVHENQLAKDDEVDFMLDVAANDDRVIFNTVITRFG
;
A
#
# COMPACT_ATOMS: atom_id res chain seq x y z
N MET A 1 -1.03 -7.44 -0.60
CA MET A 1 -1.88 -6.91 -1.69
C MET A 1 -1.00 -6.50 -2.86
N ASN A 2 -1.31 -6.94 -4.09
CA ASN A 2 -0.50 -6.59 -5.26
C ASN A 2 -0.79 -5.16 -5.69
N ILE A 3 0.25 -4.41 -6.00
CA ILE A 3 0.16 -3.03 -6.47
C ILE A 3 0.36 -3.02 -7.99
N PRO A 4 -0.42 -2.24 -8.74
CA PRO A 4 -0.20 -2.08 -10.17
C PRO A 4 1.24 -1.65 -10.48
N ILE A 5 1.91 -2.40 -11.37
CA ILE A 5 3.33 -2.20 -11.69
C ILE A 5 3.60 -0.77 -12.20
N GLN A 6 2.71 -0.23 -13.03
CA GLN A 6 2.89 1.11 -13.59
C GLN A 6 2.78 2.19 -12.51
N PHE A 7 1.77 2.09 -11.64
CA PHE A 7 1.61 2.98 -10.49
C PHE A 7 2.83 2.96 -9.57
N ALA A 8 3.34 1.76 -9.26
CA ALA A 8 4.54 1.59 -8.45
C ALA A 8 5.76 2.30 -9.05
N LYS A 9 6.01 2.13 -10.35
CA LYS A 9 7.14 2.78 -11.04
C LYS A 9 7.05 4.30 -11.02
N GLU A 10 5.85 4.84 -11.24
CA GLU A 10 5.64 6.28 -11.38
C GLU A 10 5.69 7.00 -10.04
N PHE A 11 5.15 6.39 -8.98
CA PHE A 11 4.88 7.11 -7.73
C PHE A 11 5.58 6.56 -6.48
N LEU A 12 5.96 5.28 -6.48
CA LEU A 12 6.52 4.62 -5.29
C LEU A 12 8.00 4.28 -5.45
N GLY A 13 8.48 4.22 -6.68
CA GLY A 13 9.83 3.78 -6.97
C GLY A 13 10.02 2.26 -6.83
N LEU A 14 11.27 1.86 -6.88
CA LEU A 14 11.70 0.48 -7.08
C LEU A 14 12.31 -0.18 -5.84
N ASP A 15 12.57 0.59 -4.80
CA ASP A 15 13.17 0.11 -3.57
C ASP A 15 12.12 -0.35 -2.57
N ASP A 16 12.47 -1.34 -1.76
CA ASP A 16 11.65 -1.78 -0.63
C ASP A 16 11.60 -0.65 0.41
N MET A 17 10.42 -0.36 0.96
CA MET A 17 10.25 0.69 1.95
C MET A 17 9.09 0.43 2.91
N LEU A 18 9.08 1.17 4.02
CA LEU A 18 7.94 1.25 4.91
C LEU A 18 6.99 2.34 4.44
N VAL A 19 5.72 1.98 4.30
CA VAL A 19 4.64 2.86 3.88
C VAL A 19 3.64 3.00 5.01
N ASN A 20 3.12 4.22 5.22
CA ASN A 20 2.05 4.46 6.17
C ASN A 20 0.71 4.39 5.46
N ILE A 21 -0.21 3.58 5.96
CA ILE A 21 -1.61 3.59 5.57
C ILE A 21 -2.38 4.29 6.67
N HIS A 22 -3.10 5.35 6.33
CA HIS A 22 -4.01 6.07 7.21
C HIS A 22 -5.45 5.65 6.90
N GLY A 23 -6.18 5.27 7.94
CA GLY A 23 -7.61 4.97 7.85
C GLY A 23 -8.46 6.12 8.36
N THR A 24 -9.73 5.82 8.63
CA THR A 24 -10.63 6.77 9.28
C THR A 24 -10.21 7.03 10.72
N VAL A 25 -10.31 8.30 11.14
CA VAL A 25 -10.12 8.80 12.51
C VAL A 25 -8.91 8.20 13.25
N GLY A 26 -7.74 8.75 12.96
CA GLY A 26 -6.52 8.56 13.77
C GLY A 26 -5.84 7.19 13.67
N LYS A 27 -6.45 6.20 13.01
CA LYS A 27 -5.83 4.88 12.81
C LYS A 27 -4.77 4.91 11.72
N LYS A 28 -3.63 4.28 12.01
CA LYS A 28 -2.47 4.21 11.13
C LYS A 28 -1.86 2.81 11.18
N TRP A 29 -1.41 2.34 10.03
CA TRP A 29 -0.72 1.06 9.90
C TRP A 29 0.57 1.26 9.12
N ILE A 30 1.64 0.59 9.56
CA ILE A 30 2.89 0.53 8.81
C ILE A 30 2.91 -0.77 8.03
N VAL A 31 3.15 -0.65 6.73
CA VAL A 31 3.14 -1.79 5.80
C VAL A 31 4.44 -1.80 4.98
N HIS A 32 5.03 -2.97 4.82
CA HIS A 32 6.16 -3.15 3.92
C HIS A 32 5.70 -3.15 2.47
N TYR A 33 6.11 -2.13 1.72
CA TYR A 33 6.13 -2.13 0.27
C TYR A 33 7.36 -2.89 -0.21
N VAL A 34 7.12 -3.86 -1.09
CA VAL A 34 8.14 -4.80 -1.52
C VAL A 34 8.11 -4.96 -3.03
N THR A 35 9.28 -4.85 -3.65
CA THR A 35 9.50 -5.03 -5.08
C THR A 35 10.16 -6.38 -5.37
N ARG A 36 9.89 -6.92 -6.56
CA ARG A 36 10.53 -8.15 -7.05
C ARG A 36 10.97 -7.96 -8.49
N PHE A 37 12.19 -8.40 -8.75
CA PHE A 37 12.82 -8.36 -10.07
C PHE A 37 13.07 -9.78 -10.57
N SER A 38 13.11 -9.96 -11.89
CA SER A 38 13.67 -11.17 -12.47
C SER A 38 15.18 -11.25 -12.23
N LYS A 39 15.78 -12.40 -12.52
CA LYS A 39 17.25 -12.56 -12.54
C LYS A 39 17.94 -11.52 -13.43
N ASP A 40 17.28 -11.14 -14.53
CA ASP A 40 17.82 -10.16 -15.50
C ASP A 40 17.52 -8.70 -15.11
N GLY A 41 17.09 -8.42 -13.88
CA GLY A 41 16.85 -7.05 -13.39
C GLY A 41 15.53 -6.41 -13.84
N VAL A 42 14.64 -7.12 -14.52
CA VAL A 42 13.34 -6.59 -14.94
C VAL A 42 12.38 -6.55 -13.74
N PHE A 43 11.81 -5.39 -13.44
CA PHE A 43 10.78 -5.24 -12.42
C PHE A 43 9.51 -6.04 -12.77
N LYS A 44 9.09 -6.95 -11.88
CA LYS A 44 7.99 -7.87 -12.13
C LYS A 44 6.80 -7.68 -11.20
N LYS A 45 7.01 -7.26 -9.95
CA LYS A 45 5.93 -7.15 -8.95
C LYS A 45 6.23 -6.06 -7.94
N ALA A 46 5.20 -5.31 -7.56
CA ALA A 46 5.14 -4.56 -6.33
C ALA A 46 3.97 -5.09 -5.48
N LYS A 47 4.15 -5.13 -4.17
CA LYS A 47 3.08 -5.51 -3.26
C LYS A 47 3.31 -4.99 -1.84
N PHE A 48 2.20 -4.84 -1.14
CA PHE A 48 2.19 -4.83 0.32
C PHE A 48 2.31 -6.25 0.86
N GLU A 49 3.33 -6.48 1.70
CA GLU A 49 3.57 -7.75 2.41
C GLU A 49 3.30 -7.60 3.91
N LYS A 50 4.36 -7.50 4.73
CA LYS A 50 4.26 -7.45 6.20
C LYS A 50 3.45 -6.23 6.64
N GLY A 51 2.53 -6.41 7.59
CA GLY A 51 1.63 -5.37 8.08
C GLY A 51 0.30 -5.28 7.32
N TRP A 52 0.24 -5.75 6.07
CA TRP A 52 -1.02 -5.74 5.29
C TRP A 52 -2.12 -6.57 5.95
N ASN A 53 -1.78 -7.74 6.49
CA ASN A 53 -2.73 -8.60 7.18
C ASN A 53 -3.29 -7.97 8.46
N VAL A 54 -2.51 -7.12 9.14
CA VAL A 54 -2.96 -6.37 10.33
C VAL A 54 -3.99 -5.34 9.92
N PHE A 55 -3.72 -4.56 8.86
CA PHE A 55 -4.68 -3.63 8.28
C PHE A 55 -6.00 -4.33 7.91
N VAL A 56 -5.94 -5.47 7.22
CA VAL A 56 -7.11 -6.27 6.84
C VAL A 56 -7.89 -6.74 8.06
N HIS A 57 -7.20 -7.28 9.07
CA HIS A 57 -7.82 -7.87 10.25
C HIS A 57 -8.46 -6.82 11.17
N GLU A 58 -7.74 -5.73 11.48
CA GLU A 58 -8.25 -4.69 12.37
C GLU A 58 -9.37 -3.86 11.75
N ASN A 59 -9.42 -3.78 10.43
CA ASN A 59 -10.55 -3.21 9.70
C ASN A 59 -11.62 -4.26 9.37
N GLN A 60 -11.45 -5.53 9.72
CA GLN A 60 -12.43 -6.59 9.44
C GLN A 60 -12.87 -6.60 7.97
N LEU A 61 -11.92 -6.46 7.04
CA LEU A 61 -12.25 -6.41 5.61
C LEU A 61 -12.78 -7.76 5.15
N ALA A 62 -13.96 -7.75 4.54
CA ALA A 62 -14.56 -8.90 3.87
C ALA A 62 -14.07 -9.03 2.42
N LYS A 63 -14.42 -10.15 1.75
CA LYS A 63 -13.96 -10.47 0.39
C LYS A 63 -14.39 -9.43 -0.65
N ASP A 64 -15.54 -8.81 -0.45
CA ASP A 64 -16.17 -7.90 -1.41
C ASP A 64 -16.09 -6.44 -0.95
N ASP A 65 -15.47 -6.17 0.20
CA ASP A 65 -15.16 -4.81 0.62
C ASP A 65 -14.12 -4.18 -0.32
N GLU A 66 -14.34 -2.92 -0.67
CA GLU A 66 -13.41 -2.14 -1.48
C GLU A 66 -12.60 -1.19 -0.60
N VAL A 67 -11.33 -1.00 -0.98
CA VAL A 67 -10.43 -0.05 -0.30
C VAL A 67 -9.82 0.86 -1.35
N ASP A 68 -10.22 2.13 -1.31
CA ASP A 68 -9.64 3.17 -2.13
C ASP A 68 -8.38 3.71 -1.49
N PHE A 69 -7.31 3.85 -2.27
CA PHE A 69 -6.02 4.36 -1.84
C PHE A 69 -5.73 5.69 -2.52
N MET A 70 -5.50 6.74 -1.72
CA MET A 70 -5.05 8.05 -2.18
C MET A 70 -3.63 8.28 -1.69
N LEU A 71 -2.68 8.37 -2.62
CA LEU A 71 -1.29 8.69 -2.30
C LEU A 71 -1.16 10.17 -1.95
N ASP A 72 -0.64 10.45 -0.77
CA ASP A 72 -0.30 11.80 -0.32
C ASP A 72 1.21 12.02 -0.53
N VAL A 73 1.53 12.89 -1.47
CA VAL A 73 2.90 13.27 -1.80
C VAL A 73 3.21 14.57 -1.05
N ALA A 74 3.31 14.49 0.27
CA ALA A 74 3.69 15.65 1.07
C ALA A 74 5.11 16.09 0.68
N ALA A 75 5.25 17.30 0.13
CA ALA A 75 6.46 17.79 -0.53
C ALA A 75 7.74 17.82 0.31
N ASN A 76 7.67 17.52 1.62
CA ASN A 76 8.76 17.65 2.58
C ASN A 76 8.94 16.42 3.50
N ASP A 77 8.17 15.34 3.32
CA ASP A 77 8.34 14.09 4.09
C ASP A 77 8.69 12.97 3.12
N ASP A 78 9.87 12.35 3.30
CA ASP A 78 10.33 11.21 2.50
C ASP A 78 9.44 9.97 2.69
N ARG A 79 8.46 10.03 3.60
CA ARG A 79 7.50 8.97 3.86
C ARG A 79 6.39 8.96 2.84
N VAL A 80 6.21 7.80 2.23
CA VAL A 80 5.02 7.48 1.44
C VAL A 80 3.83 7.24 2.38
N ILE A 81 2.77 8.01 2.16
CA ILE A 81 1.52 7.93 2.94
C ILE A 81 0.37 7.64 1.98
N PHE A 82 -0.43 6.61 2.29
CA PHE A 82 -1.72 6.39 1.66
C PHE A 82 -2.85 6.72 2.63
N ASN A 83 -3.74 7.62 2.24
CA ASN A 83 -5.03 7.79 2.89
C ASN A 83 -6.03 6.82 2.28
N THR A 84 -6.82 6.14 3.11
CA THR A 84 -7.75 5.11 2.65
C THR A 84 -9.20 5.37 3.01
N VAL A 85 -10.08 4.99 2.10
CA VAL A 85 -11.53 4.92 2.32
C VAL A 85 -11.96 3.48 2.09
N ILE A 86 -12.77 2.93 3.01
CA ILE A 86 -13.27 1.56 2.92
C ILE A 86 -14.76 1.60 2.60
N THR A 87 -15.15 1.02 1.48
CA THR A 87 -16.54 0.85 1.07
C THR A 87 -16.96 -0.58 1.39
N ARG A 88 -18.03 -0.72 2.19
CA ARG A 88 -18.49 -2.02 2.69
C ARG A 88 -19.58 -2.59 1.81
N PHE A 89 -19.43 -3.85 1.41
CA PHE A 89 -20.45 -4.61 0.72
C PHE A 89 -20.83 -5.81 1.59
N GLY A 90 -22.02 -5.73 2.18
CA GLY A 90 -22.57 -6.74 3.09
C GLY A 90 -23.09 -7.97 2.39
#